data_AF-A0A4R1RMH7-F1
#
_entry.id   AF-A0A4R1RMH7-F1
#
_cell.length_a   1.000
_cell.length_b   1.000
_cell.length_c   1.000
_cell.angle_alpha   90.00
_cell.angle_beta   90.00
_cell.angle_gamma   90.00
#
_symmetry.space_group_name_H-M   'P 1'
#
loop_
_entity.id
_entity.type
_entity.pdbx_description
1 polymer ?
#
loop_
_entity_poly.entity_id
_entity_poly.type
_entity_poly.pdbx_seq_one_letter_code
_entity_poly.pdbx_strand_id
1 'polypeptide(L)'
;MIKNDAYKFTFNLTKLDYLSPLDGKSSVEIKFSKKVNGNVDVFKLDQLYQLHNDHVLELIVKSKVNYNDKYRKYLKDFKGLSFSDAEIDRVLIGNYTSLTELHKRPFSKLYRDIALELGLII
;
A
#
# COMPACT_ATOMS: atom_id res chain seq x y z
N MET A 1 -13.38 -9.23 19.44
CA MET A 1 -12.60 -8.25 18.63
C MET A 1 -12.28 -8.87 17.28
N ILE A 2 -12.32 -8.07 16.21
CA ILE A 2 -11.87 -8.48 14.87
C ILE A 2 -10.34 -8.60 14.89
N LYS A 3 -9.80 -9.71 14.38
CA LYS A 3 -8.34 -9.92 14.30
C LYS A 3 -7.73 -9.10 13.15
N ASN A 4 -6.46 -8.71 13.28
CA ASN A 4 -5.74 -7.90 12.27
C ASN A 4 -5.65 -8.58 10.89
N ASP A 5 -5.80 -9.90 10.83
CA ASP A 5 -5.75 -10.70 9.61
C ASP A 5 -7.15 -10.97 9.02
N ALA A 6 -8.23 -10.42 9.59
CA ALA A 6 -9.60 -10.65 9.13
C ALA A 6 -9.89 -10.01 7.77
N TYR A 7 -9.11 -8.99 7.40
CA TYR A 7 -9.14 -8.35 6.09
C TYR A 7 -7.75 -8.33 5.47
N LYS A 8 -7.68 -8.55 4.17
CA LYS A 8 -6.46 -8.40 3.38
C LYS A 8 -6.80 -7.72 2.06
N PHE A 9 -6.20 -6.57 1.80
CA PHE A 9 -6.33 -5.87 0.53
C PHE A 9 -5.44 -6.51 -0.53
N THR A 10 -5.84 -6.35 -1.78
CA THR A 10 -5.11 -6.69 -3.01
C THR A 10 -5.65 -5.80 -4.13
N PHE A 11 -5.11 -5.90 -5.34
CA PHE A 11 -5.54 -5.07 -6.45
C PHE A 11 -5.49 -5.83 -7.77
N ASN A 12 -6.30 -5.36 -8.73
CA ASN A 12 -6.21 -5.77 -10.12
C ASN A 12 -5.89 -4.55 -10.98
N LEU A 13 -5.11 -4.77 -12.03
CA LEU A 13 -4.93 -3.81 -13.11
C LEU A 13 -6.05 -3.99 -14.13
N THR A 14 -6.79 -2.93 -14.42
CA THR A 14 -7.92 -2.94 -15.38
C THR A 14 -7.51 -2.42 -16.75
N LYS A 15 -6.37 -1.74 -16.88
CA LYS A 15 -5.79 -1.26 -18.15
C LYS A 15 -4.31 -1.58 -18.25
N LEU A 16 -3.85 -1.89 -19.47
CA LEU A 16 -2.46 -2.22 -19.79
C LEU A 16 -1.52 -1.01 -19.75
N ASP A 17 -2.02 0.21 -19.92
CA ASP A 17 -1.20 1.43 -20.04
C ASP A 17 -1.09 2.21 -18.71
N TYR A 18 -0.59 1.52 -17.68
CA TYR A 18 -0.28 2.12 -16.37
C TYR A 18 1.00 2.97 -16.38
N LEU A 19 1.62 3.16 -17.55
CA LEU A 19 2.84 3.95 -17.75
C LEU A 19 2.59 5.46 -17.75
N SER A 20 1.32 5.87 -17.80
CA SER A 20 0.86 7.26 -17.58
C SER A 20 0.08 7.37 -16.27
N PRO A 21 0.73 7.26 -15.10
CA PRO A 21 0.06 7.17 -13.81
C PRO A 21 -0.75 8.41 -13.41
N LEU A 22 -0.54 9.54 -14.09
CA LEU A 22 -1.25 10.79 -13.82
C LEU A 22 -2.61 10.91 -14.55
N ASP A 23 -2.89 10.03 -15.52
CA ASP A 23 -4.18 9.98 -16.26
C ASP A 23 -5.07 8.80 -15.81
N GLY A 24 -4.58 7.99 -14.86
CA GLY A 24 -4.98 6.60 -14.68
C GLY A 24 -5.89 6.30 -13.49
N LYS A 25 -6.70 7.23 -12.94
CA LYS A 25 -7.66 6.89 -11.85
C LYS A 25 -8.63 5.75 -12.18
N SER A 26 -8.67 5.26 -13.42
CA SER A 26 -9.49 4.10 -13.84
C SER A 26 -8.72 2.80 -14.05
N SER A 27 -7.40 2.74 -13.80
CA SER A 27 -6.56 1.58 -14.13
C SER A 27 -6.37 0.58 -13.00
N VAL A 28 -6.81 0.90 -11.78
CA VAL A 28 -6.64 0.08 -10.58
C VAL A 28 -7.98 -0.20 -9.93
N GLU A 29 -8.25 -1.46 -9.66
CA GLU A 29 -9.40 -1.93 -8.89
C GLU A 29 -8.92 -2.54 -7.57
N ILE A 30 -9.37 -2.00 -6.44
CA ILE A 30 -9.01 -2.49 -5.10
C ILE A 30 -9.91 -3.66 -4.74
N LYS A 31 -9.37 -4.73 -4.14
CA LYS A 31 -10.14 -5.89 -3.69
C LYS A 31 -9.73 -6.35 -2.31
N PHE A 32 -10.59 -7.16 -1.71
CA PHE A 32 -10.24 -7.94 -0.53
C PHE A 32 -9.96 -9.38 -0.94
N SER A 33 -8.71 -9.84 -0.77
CA SER A 33 -8.36 -11.27 -0.89
C SER A 33 -8.82 -12.08 0.33
N LYS A 34 -9.01 -11.41 1.47
CA LYS A 34 -9.64 -11.96 2.67
C LYS A 34 -10.60 -10.92 3.26
N LYS A 35 -11.80 -11.34 3.62
CA LYS A 35 -12.84 -10.49 4.22
C LYS A 35 -13.73 -11.26 5.18
N VAL A 36 -14.40 -10.53 6.07
CA VAL A 36 -15.50 -11.05 6.88
C VAL A 36 -16.80 -10.86 6.11
N ASN A 37 -17.52 -11.97 5.85
CA ASN A 37 -18.79 -11.94 5.13
C ASN A 37 -19.83 -11.06 5.84
N GLY A 38 -20.67 -10.37 5.07
CA GLY A 38 -21.68 -9.44 5.57
C GLY A 38 -21.13 -8.05 5.91
N ASN A 39 -19.94 -7.92 6.50
CA ASN A 39 -19.38 -6.62 6.86
C ASN A 39 -19.06 -5.76 5.63
N VAL A 40 -18.47 -6.37 4.60
CA VAL A 40 -18.16 -5.67 3.34
C VAL A 40 -19.43 -5.11 2.69
N ASP A 41 -20.54 -5.86 2.77
CA ASP A 41 -21.81 -5.47 2.16
C ASP A 41 -22.57 -4.42 2.98
N VAL A 42 -22.53 -4.52 4.31
CA VAL A 42 -23.19 -3.57 5.23
C VAL A 42 -22.49 -2.21 5.18
N PHE A 43 -21.16 -2.19 5.27
CA PHE A 43 -20.38 -0.95 5.27
C PHE A 43 -19.97 -0.49 3.88
N LYS A 44 -20.39 -1.20 2.82
CA LYS A 44 -20.08 -0.89 1.42
C LYS A 44 -18.57 -0.71 1.19
N LEU A 45 -17.75 -1.56 1.82
CA LEU A 45 -16.30 -1.39 1.82
C LEU A 45 -15.71 -1.48 0.41
N ASP A 46 -16.23 -2.36 -0.45
CA ASP A 46 -15.76 -2.47 -1.84
C ASP A 46 -15.91 -1.14 -2.60
N GLN A 47 -17.06 -0.47 -2.44
CA GLN A 47 -17.35 0.83 -3.07
C GLN A 47 -16.54 1.96 -2.45
N LEU A 48 -16.45 1.97 -1.11
CA LEU A 48 -15.70 2.99 -0.37
C LEU A 48 -14.22 2.98 -0.76
N TYR A 49 -13.59 1.81 -0.80
CA TYR A 49 -12.18 1.70 -1.12
C TYR A 49 -11.88 1.93 -2.60
N GLN A 50 -12.82 1.69 -3.53
CA GLN A 50 -12.63 2.08 -4.95
C GLN A 50 -12.38 3.59 -5.13
N LEU A 51 -12.91 4.44 -4.25
CA LEU A 51 -12.68 5.89 -4.30
C LEU A 51 -11.23 6.30 -4.01
N HIS A 52 -10.40 5.35 -3.56
CA HIS A 52 -9.03 5.54 -3.07
C HIS A 52 -8.02 4.72 -3.88
N ASN A 53 -8.33 4.42 -5.14
CA ASN A 53 -7.48 3.60 -6.00
C ASN A 53 -6.20 4.32 -6.47
N ASP A 54 -6.17 5.64 -6.40
CA ASP A 54 -4.99 6.47 -6.62
C ASP A 54 -3.87 6.17 -5.61
N HIS A 55 -4.20 5.88 -4.35
CA HIS A 55 -3.23 5.43 -3.35
C HIS A 55 -2.49 4.15 -3.78
N VAL A 56 -3.22 3.20 -4.38
CA VAL A 56 -2.63 1.94 -4.86
C VAL A 56 -1.83 2.18 -6.15
N LEU A 57 -2.32 3.04 -7.04
CA LEU A 57 -1.58 3.46 -8.23
C LEU A 57 -0.23 4.10 -7.87
N GLU A 58 -0.19 4.95 -6.84
CA GLU A 58 1.06 5.55 -6.36
C GLU A 58 2.06 4.49 -5.88
N LEU A 59 1.59 3.47 -5.15
CA LEU A 59 2.44 2.36 -4.70
C LEU A 59 2.97 1.52 -5.88
N ILE A 60 2.13 1.27 -6.89
CA ILE A 60 2.56 0.60 -8.13
C ILE A 60 3.63 1.41 -8.84
N VAL A 61 3.46 2.73 -8.96
CA VAL A 61 4.48 3.59 -9.55
C VAL A 61 5.76 3.53 -8.75
N LYS A 62 5.69 3.63 -7.41
CA LYS A 62 6.84 3.51 -6.50
C LYS A 62 7.58 2.19 -6.71
N SER A 63 6.87 1.07 -6.86
CA SER A 63 7.51 -0.22 -7.12
C SER A 63 8.20 -0.27 -8.49
N LYS A 64 7.63 0.39 -9.52
CA LYS A 64 8.18 0.45 -10.88
C LYS A 64 9.35 1.43 -11.06
N VAL A 65 9.29 2.62 -10.45
CA VAL A 65 10.44 3.56 -10.42
C VAL A 65 11.59 3.04 -9.57
N ASN A 66 11.42 1.84 -9.01
CA ASN A 66 12.47 1.02 -8.46
C ASN A 66 13.08 1.68 -7.22
N TYR A 67 12.23 1.95 -6.23
CA TYR A 67 12.61 2.09 -4.81
C TYR A 67 13.21 0.76 -4.30
N ASN A 68 14.34 0.37 -4.91
CA ASN A 68 15.02 -0.89 -4.73
C ASN A 68 16.02 -0.82 -3.57
N ASP A 69 16.80 -1.89 -3.41
CA ASP A 69 17.90 -1.97 -2.45
C ASP A 69 18.89 -0.81 -2.54
N LYS A 70 19.08 -0.19 -3.71
CA LYS A 70 19.96 0.97 -3.87
C LYS A 70 19.40 2.21 -3.16
N TYR A 71 18.09 2.45 -3.23
CA TYR A 71 17.49 3.58 -2.53
C TYR A 71 17.43 3.32 -1.01
N ARG A 72 17.13 2.09 -0.58
CA ARG A 72 17.26 1.71 0.83
C ARG A 72 18.69 1.90 1.34
N LYS A 73 19.68 1.47 0.57
CA LYS A 73 21.11 1.68 0.86
C LYS A 73 21.45 3.17 0.92
N TYR A 74 20.98 3.96 -0.03
CA TYR A 74 21.15 5.41 -0.01
C TYR A 74 20.62 6.04 1.29
N LEU A 75 19.42 5.64 1.74
CA LEU A 75 18.86 6.14 3.01
C LEU A 75 19.68 5.69 4.23
N LYS A 76 20.19 4.44 4.23
CA LYS A 76 21.07 3.93 5.31
C LYS A 76 22.41 4.65 5.38
N ASP A 77 22.97 4.99 4.22
CA ASP A 77 24.29 5.60 4.09
C ASP A 77 24.23 7.14 4.14
N PHE A 78 23.03 7.74 4.25
CA PHE A 78 22.84 9.19 4.23
C PHE A 78 23.48 9.84 5.47
N LYS A 79 24.51 10.67 5.26
CA LYS A 79 25.19 11.34 6.36
C LYS A 79 24.29 12.39 7.01
N GLY A 80 24.10 12.29 8.33
CA GLY A 80 23.33 13.24 9.13
C GLY A 80 21.92 12.77 9.50
N LEU A 81 21.47 11.64 8.97
CA LEU A 81 20.24 10.97 9.39
C LEU A 81 20.53 9.49 9.61
N SER A 82 19.95 8.89 10.64
CA SER A 82 20.01 7.45 10.87
C SER A 82 18.58 6.93 10.90
N PHE A 83 18.22 6.15 9.89
CA PHE A 83 16.90 5.54 9.79
C PHE A 83 16.97 4.06 10.19
N SER A 84 16.03 3.64 11.04
CA SER A 84 15.70 2.23 11.20
C SER A 84 15.03 1.67 9.94
N ASP A 85 15.01 0.34 9.79
CA ASP A 85 14.32 -0.30 8.65
C ASP A 85 12.83 0.07 8.58
N ALA A 86 12.15 0.21 9.74
CA ALA A 86 10.76 0.64 9.81
C ALA A 86 10.56 2.09 9.34
N GLU A 87 11.53 2.98 9.63
CA GLU A 87 11.48 4.36 9.14
C GLU A 87 11.77 4.44 7.64
N ILE A 88 12.70 3.61 7.14
CA ILE A 88 12.93 3.46 5.71
C ILE A 88 11.65 3.02 5.01
N ASP A 89 10.99 1.96 5.49
CA ASP A 89 9.70 1.51 4.96
C ASP A 89 8.68 2.65 4.91
N ARG A 90 8.58 3.40 6.00
CA ARG A 90 7.68 4.55 6.11
C ARG A 90 8.02 5.67 5.12
N VAL A 91 9.29 5.92 4.83
CA VAL A 91 9.71 6.87 3.79
C VAL A 91 9.31 6.37 2.40
N LEU A 92 9.49 5.07 2.12
CA LEU A 92 9.16 4.49 0.81
C LEU A 92 7.66 4.56 0.53
N ILE A 93 6.85 4.09 1.48
CA ILE A 93 5.42 3.90 1.28
C ILE A 93 4.58 5.08 1.80
N GLY A 94 5.12 5.97 2.63
CA GLY A 94 4.41 7.11 3.20
C GLY A 94 3.46 6.78 4.36
N ASN A 95 3.42 5.53 4.83
CA ASN A 95 2.49 5.08 5.87
C ASN A 95 3.12 4.09 6.87
N TYR A 96 2.38 3.71 7.92
CA TYR A 96 2.85 2.73 8.90
C TYR A 96 2.71 1.31 8.35
N THR A 97 3.77 0.50 8.51
CA THR A 97 3.83 -0.90 8.08
C THR A 97 3.72 -1.90 9.23
N SER A 98 4.00 -1.47 10.46
CA SER A 98 3.85 -2.33 11.64
C SER A 98 2.39 -2.63 11.95
N LEU A 99 2.07 -3.91 12.20
CA LEU A 99 0.73 -4.35 12.59
C LEU A 99 0.23 -3.66 13.88
N THR A 100 1.13 -3.29 14.78
CA THR A 100 0.78 -2.60 16.03
C THR A 100 0.49 -1.11 15.81
N GLU A 101 0.82 -0.56 14.64
CA GLU A 101 0.75 0.88 14.37
C GLU A 101 -0.23 1.26 13.26
N LEU A 102 -0.91 0.28 12.63
CA LEU A 102 -1.83 0.55 11.51
C LEU A 102 -3.00 1.48 11.87
N HIS A 103 -3.33 1.60 13.15
CA HIS A 103 -4.35 2.50 13.64
C HIS A 103 -3.91 3.98 13.67
N LYS A 104 -2.61 4.26 13.53
CA LYS A 104 -2.06 5.61 13.65
C LYS A 104 -2.34 6.50 12.44
N ARG A 105 -2.68 5.93 11.28
CA ARG A 105 -3.03 6.67 10.05
C ARG A 105 -4.14 5.97 9.28
N PRO A 106 -5.00 6.74 8.58
CA PRO A 106 -5.90 6.19 7.58
C PRO A 106 -5.15 5.33 6.57
N PHE A 107 -5.83 4.29 6.07
CA PHE A 107 -5.34 3.41 5.01
C PHE A 107 -4.03 2.66 5.30
N SER A 108 -3.46 2.70 6.51
CA SER A 108 -2.21 2.00 6.81
C SER A 108 -2.28 0.50 6.46
N LYS A 109 -3.44 -0.14 6.70
CA LYS A 109 -3.65 -1.54 6.31
C LYS A 109 -3.63 -1.75 4.80
N LEU A 110 -4.29 -0.88 4.03
CA LEU A 110 -4.26 -0.91 2.56
C LEU A 110 -2.82 -0.76 2.06
N TYR A 111 -2.13 0.29 2.51
CA TYR A 111 -0.74 0.56 2.14
C TYR A 111 0.18 -0.62 2.44
N ARG A 112 0.08 -1.17 3.65
CA ARG A 112 0.89 -2.31 4.07
C ARG A 112 0.66 -3.54 3.20
N ASP A 113 -0.60 -3.91 2.97
CA ASP A 113 -0.93 -5.11 2.20
C ASP A 113 -0.44 -5.01 0.75
N ILE A 114 -0.69 -3.86 0.12
CA ILE A 114 -0.26 -3.60 -1.26
C ILE A 114 1.27 -3.49 -1.35
N ALA A 115 1.93 -2.82 -0.40
CA ALA A 115 3.39 -2.71 -0.40
C ALA A 115 4.08 -4.08 -0.26
N LEU A 116 3.53 -4.99 0.56
CA LEU A 116 4.02 -6.37 0.61
C LEU A 116 3.76 -7.12 -0.69
N GLU A 117 2.57 -6.98 -1.27
CA GLU A 117 2.23 -7.62 -2.55
C GLU A 117 3.14 -7.17 -3.69
N LEU A 118 3.55 -5.89 -3.68
CA LEU A 118 4.48 -5.30 -4.65
C LEU A 118 5.97 -5.51 -4.31
N GLY A 119 6.30 -6.09 -3.16
CA GLY A 119 7.69 -6.27 -2.70
C GLY A 119 8.42 -4.97 -2.36
N LEU A 120 7.68 -3.89 -2.05
CA LEU A 120 8.27 -2.62 -1.61
C LEU A 120 8.83 -2.69 -0.18
N ILE A 121 8.28 -3.58 0.64
CA ILE A 121 8.65 -3.83 2.03
C ILE A 121 8.67 -5.35 2.27
N ILE A 122 9.35 -5.78 3.34
CA ILE A 122 9.58 -7.21 3.68
C ILE A 122 8.87 -7.54 4.99
#